data_AF-K0B2P5-F1
#
_entry.id   AF-K0B2P5-F1
#
_cell.length_a   1.000
_cell.length_b   1.000
_cell.length_c   1.000
_cell.angle_alpha   90.00
_cell.angle_beta   90.00
_cell.angle_gamma   90.00
#
_symmetry.space_group_name_H-M   'P 1'
#
loop_
_entity.id
_entity.type
_entity.pdbx_description
1 polymer ?
#
loop_
_entity_poly.entity_id
_entity_poly.type
_entity_poly.pdbx_seq_one_letter_code
_entity_poly.pdbx_strand_id
1 'polypeptide(L)'
;MKRAIVAVLSTVLLLSLIPNYNSFADKPDNVGNPEPISIEKLLEPKSIKMADGRVLEKRVHIFPNDNAAKPDGKGGPPDGKGGGNKGSACYSEISKGAKWKSSIGESYIIDDSNSGLASGVALAGIESSISSWESEITSGTSVFGSGSEGILDPVAIANAQTPSGTNEIVFAPLSSSGTIAVTITWGYFSGPPGAREIVEWDQIYNTYWNWGNAGPTNENELGDTNVMDFENIAVHEVGHATGLDHSGDCVEETMYAYAQNGETKKRTLNTGDIAGINSLY
;
A
#
# COMPACT_ATOMS: atom_id res chain seq x y z
N MET A 1 42.23 52.90 0.17
CA MET A 1 40.81 52.83 -0.24
C MET A 1 40.59 51.50 -0.95
N LYS A 2 39.81 50.62 -0.33
CA LYS A 2 39.51 49.27 -0.83
C LYS A 2 38.60 49.38 -2.06
N ARG A 3 38.95 48.74 -3.19
CA ARG A 3 38.03 48.53 -4.31
C ARG A 3 37.56 47.09 -4.28
N ALA A 4 36.24 46.94 -4.15
CA ALA A 4 35.53 45.70 -3.95
C ALA A 4 35.51 44.84 -5.23
N ILE A 5 35.69 43.54 -5.04
CA ILE A 5 35.38 42.50 -6.02
C ILE A 5 33.86 42.36 -6.02
N VAL A 6 33.22 42.62 -7.15
CA VAL A 6 31.81 42.29 -7.36
C VAL A 6 31.77 40.85 -7.89
N ALA A 7 31.48 39.90 -7.01
CA ALA A 7 31.11 38.55 -7.40
C ALA A 7 29.64 38.58 -7.85
N VAL A 8 29.38 38.31 -9.13
CA VAL A 8 28.02 38.09 -9.63
C VAL A 8 27.62 36.67 -9.22
N LEU A 9 26.86 36.56 -8.14
CA LEU A 9 26.22 35.31 -7.74
C LEU A 9 25.00 35.12 -8.64
N SER A 10 25.12 34.29 -9.67
CA SER A 10 23.99 33.88 -10.51
C SER A 10 23.20 32.80 -9.78
N THR A 11 22.16 33.18 -9.04
CA THR A 11 21.16 32.24 -8.50
C THR A 11 20.37 31.65 -9.67
N VAL A 12 20.66 30.40 -10.02
CA VAL A 12 19.80 29.58 -10.86
C VAL A 12 18.61 29.15 -10.02
N LEU A 13 17.48 29.83 -10.22
CA LEU A 13 16.18 29.39 -9.71
C LEU A 13 15.72 28.24 -10.63
N LEU A 14 15.96 26.99 -10.24
CA LEU A 14 15.33 25.84 -10.87
C LEU A 14 13.85 25.82 -10.47
N LEU A 15 13.02 26.48 -11.27
CA LEU A 15 11.59 26.27 -11.27
C LEU A 15 11.35 24.88 -11.87
N SER A 16 11.07 23.87 -11.03
CA SER A 16 10.55 22.60 -11.51
C SER A 16 9.15 22.84 -12.08
N LEU A 17 9.08 22.90 -13.41
CA LEU A 17 7.83 22.84 -14.15
C LEU A 17 7.26 21.42 -13.96
N ILE A 18 6.32 21.27 -13.04
CA ILE A 18 5.41 20.11 -13.02
C ILE A 18 4.48 20.31 -14.22
N PRO A 19 4.52 19.46 -15.26
CA PRO A 19 3.56 19.59 -16.34
C PRO A 19 2.16 19.23 -15.82
N ASN A 20 1.26 20.21 -15.85
CA ASN A 20 -0.19 19.99 -15.73
C ASN A 20 -0.64 19.13 -16.91
N TYR A 21 -0.70 17.81 -16.72
CA TYR A 21 -1.31 16.88 -17.66
C TYR A 21 -2.81 16.77 -17.36
N ASN A 22 -3.57 17.74 -17.88
CA ASN A 22 -5.00 17.54 -18.12
C ASN A 22 -5.18 17.01 -19.54
N SER A 23 -5.12 15.69 -19.71
CA SER A 23 -5.64 15.03 -20.89
C SER A 23 -6.53 13.88 -20.45
N PHE A 24 -7.84 14.14 -20.44
CA PHE A 24 -8.86 13.10 -20.39
C PHE A 24 -8.75 12.27 -21.67
N ALA A 25 -8.07 11.14 -21.59
CA ALA A 25 -8.28 10.06 -22.54
C ALA A 25 -9.58 9.35 -22.12
N ASP A 26 -10.58 9.34 -23.01
CA ASP A 26 -11.69 8.42 -22.87
C ASP A 26 -11.14 7.00 -22.79
N LYS A 27 -11.61 6.24 -21.79
CA LYS A 27 -11.24 4.83 -21.58
C LYS A 27 -11.43 4.08 -22.90
N PRO A 28 -10.39 3.46 -23.49
CA PRO A 28 -10.58 2.64 -24.68
C PRO A 28 -11.62 1.56 -24.38
N ASP A 29 -12.56 1.38 -25.30
CA ASP A 29 -13.59 0.35 -25.20
C ASP A 29 -12.97 -1.00 -24.83
N ASN A 30 -13.50 -1.62 -23.77
CA ASN A 30 -13.09 -2.91 -23.21
C ASN A 30 -13.12 -4.03 -24.26
N VAL A 31 -12.06 -4.20 -25.05
CA VAL A 31 -11.86 -5.40 -25.87
C VAL A 31 -11.06 -6.41 -25.04
N GLY A 32 -11.78 -7.37 -24.45
CA GLY A 32 -11.18 -8.54 -23.79
C GLY A 32 -10.98 -8.42 -22.28
N ASN A 33 -11.86 -7.71 -21.56
CA ASN A 33 -11.72 -7.58 -20.11
C ASN A 33 -11.82 -8.97 -19.44
N PRO A 34 -10.77 -9.46 -18.75
CA PRO A 34 -10.85 -10.71 -18.01
C PRO A 34 -12.00 -10.61 -16.98
N GLU A 35 -12.64 -11.74 -16.70
CA GLU A 35 -13.68 -11.82 -15.67
C GLU A 35 -13.17 -11.19 -14.36
N PRO A 36 -13.97 -10.32 -13.70
CA PRO A 36 -13.56 -9.69 -12.45
C PRO A 36 -13.15 -10.74 -11.41
N ILE A 37 -12.04 -10.47 -10.73
CA ILE A 37 -11.54 -11.34 -9.66
C ILE A 37 -12.51 -11.30 -8.48
N SER A 38 -12.97 -12.48 -8.03
CA SER A 38 -13.85 -12.60 -6.86
C SER A 38 -13.13 -12.22 -5.57
N ILE A 39 -13.69 -11.27 -4.81
CA ILE A 39 -13.17 -10.90 -3.48
C ILE A 39 -13.32 -12.06 -2.51
N GLU A 40 -14.44 -12.79 -2.58
CA GLU A 40 -14.69 -13.96 -1.74
C GLU A 40 -13.63 -15.04 -1.96
N LYS A 41 -13.23 -15.25 -3.22
CA LYS A 41 -12.17 -16.19 -3.58
C LYS A 41 -10.81 -15.74 -3.07
N LEU A 42 -10.49 -14.45 -3.19
CA LEU A 42 -9.25 -13.88 -2.64
C LEU A 42 -9.17 -14.11 -1.13
N LEU A 43 -10.27 -13.89 -0.41
CA LEU A 43 -10.39 -14.05 1.04
C LEU A 43 -10.42 -15.51 1.52
N GLU A 44 -10.45 -16.49 0.62
CA GLU A 44 -10.34 -17.90 1.03
C GLU A 44 -9.03 -18.11 1.80
N PRO A 45 -9.09 -18.57 3.06
CA PRO A 45 -7.90 -18.80 3.86
C PRO A 45 -7.07 -19.91 3.22
N LYS A 46 -5.74 -19.71 3.18
CA LYS A 46 -4.79 -20.73 2.74
C LYS A 46 -3.73 -20.90 3.81
N SER A 47 -3.48 -22.15 4.18
CA SER A 47 -2.47 -22.54 5.15
C SER A 47 -1.79 -23.83 4.70
N ILE A 48 -0.47 -23.85 4.66
CA ILE A 48 0.34 -24.97 4.20
C ILE A 48 1.24 -25.40 5.35
N LYS A 49 1.15 -26.68 5.73
CA LYS A 49 2.06 -27.25 6.72
C LYS A 49 3.39 -27.57 6.04
N MET A 50 4.43 -26.87 6.43
CA MET A 50 5.79 -27.03 5.91
C MET A 50 6.49 -28.23 6.55
N ALA A 51 7.56 -28.71 5.91
CA ALA A 51 8.32 -29.88 6.37
C ALA A 51 8.96 -29.68 7.76
N ASP A 52 9.30 -28.44 8.11
CA ASP A 52 9.84 -28.05 9.43
C ASP A 52 8.75 -27.93 10.52
N GLY A 53 7.49 -28.19 10.17
CA GLY A 53 6.35 -28.12 11.07
C GLY A 53 5.72 -26.74 11.23
N ARG A 54 6.30 -25.68 10.63
CA ARG A 54 5.69 -24.35 10.59
C ARG A 54 4.51 -24.34 9.64
N VAL A 55 3.61 -23.37 9.82
CA VAL A 55 2.46 -23.16 8.95
C VAL A 55 2.68 -21.87 8.17
N LEU A 56 2.81 -22.00 6.85
CA LEU A 56 2.81 -20.88 5.93
C LEU A 56 1.36 -20.49 5.65
N GLU A 57 1.03 -19.21 5.79
CA GLU A 57 -0.34 -18.70 5.77
C GLU A 57 -0.45 -17.56 4.75
N LYS A 58 -1.58 -17.48 4.06
CA LYS A 58 -1.99 -16.33 3.24
C LYS A 58 -2.86 -15.39 4.07
N ARG A 59 -2.57 -14.10 4.04
CA ARG A 59 -3.41 -13.03 4.61
C ARG A 59 -3.72 -11.99 3.55
N VAL A 60 -4.95 -11.49 3.57
CA VAL A 60 -5.48 -10.59 2.55
C VAL A 60 -6.08 -9.38 3.26
N HIS A 61 -5.62 -8.20 2.87
CA HIS A 61 -6.11 -6.91 3.36
C HIS A 61 -6.85 -6.25 2.20
N ILE A 62 -8.08 -5.82 2.48
CA ILE A 62 -8.94 -5.14 1.51
C ILE A 62 -8.96 -3.68 1.90
N PHE A 63 -8.70 -2.78 0.95
CA PHE A 63 -8.84 -1.35 1.15
C PHE A 63 -10.14 -0.83 0.53
N PRO A 64 -11.20 -0.65 1.33
CA PRO A 64 -12.51 -0.18 0.84
C PRO A 64 -12.62 1.35 0.65
N ASN A 65 -13.58 1.76 -0.18
CA ASN A 65 -13.85 3.15 -0.54
C ASN A 65 -14.86 3.91 0.35
N ASP A 66 -15.36 3.31 1.43
CA ASP A 66 -16.47 3.90 2.18
C ASP A 66 -16.43 3.63 3.69
N ASN A 67 -16.41 4.72 4.47
CA ASN A 67 -16.59 4.73 5.94
C ASN A 67 -18.07 4.92 6.36
N ALA A 68 -19.01 5.15 5.43
CA ALA A 68 -20.43 5.47 5.69
C ALA A 68 -21.24 4.29 6.24
N ALA A 69 -20.60 3.12 6.41
CA ALA A 69 -21.12 1.99 7.16
C ALA A 69 -20.51 1.86 8.57
N LYS A 70 -20.19 2.97 9.26
CA LYS A 70 -20.19 2.96 10.74
C LYS A 70 -21.63 3.19 11.23
N PRO A 71 -22.42 2.14 11.53
CA PRO A 71 -23.48 2.31 12.51
C PRO A 71 -22.80 2.67 13.84
N ASP A 72 -23.35 3.66 14.54
CA ASP A 72 -23.00 3.95 15.93
C ASP A 72 -22.85 2.63 16.71
N GLY A 73 -21.66 2.43 17.27
CA GLY A 73 -21.03 1.12 17.36
C GLY A 73 -21.87 -0.08 17.81
N LYS A 74 -21.79 -1.18 17.05
CA LYS A 74 -21.81 -2.62 17.42
C LYS A 74 -21.37 -3.39 16.17
N GLY A 75 -20.42 -4.32 16.12
CA GLY A 75 -19.58 -5.00 17.08
C GLY A 75 -18.76 -6.05 16.32
N GLY A 76 -17.50 -6.25 16.69
CA GLY A 76 -16.75 -7.49 16.42
C GLY A 76 -16.84 -8.43 17.63
N PRO A 77 -16.61 -9.75 17.46
CA PRO A 77 -16.81 -10.73 18.52
C PRO A 77 -15.90 -10.46 19.74
N PRO A 78 -16.36 -10.76 20.96
CA PRO A 78 -15.62 -10.46 22.17
C PRO A 78 -14.58 -11.54 22.43
N ASP A 79 -13.38 -11.38 21.87
CA ASP A 79 -12.22 -12.09 22.42
C ASP A 79 -11.76 -11.36 23.67
N GLY A 80 -12.47 -11.67 24.75
CA GLY A 80 -12.15 -11.21 26.09
C GLY A 80 -10.81 -11.74 26.54
N LYS A 81 -9.81 -10.86 26.60
CA LYS A 81 -8.98 -10.66 27.80
C LYS A 81 -8.70 -9.18 27.98
N GLY A 82 -9.27 -8.62 29.05
CA GLY A 82 -9.20 -7.21 29.38
C GLY A 82 -7.77 -6.70 29.52
N GLY A 83 -7.57 -5.48 29.03
CA GLY A 83 -6.47 -4.59 29.35
C GLY A 83 -7.02 -3.17 29.30
N GLY A 84 -6.91 -2.45 30.41
CA GLY A 84 -7.51 -1.13 30.59
C GLY A 84 -7.10 -0.11 29.53
N ASN A 85 -7.89 0.96 29.48
CA ASN A 85 -7.75 2.15 28.63
C ASN A 85 -6.31 2.70 28.63
N LYS A 86 -5.45 2.09 27.83
CA LYS A 86 -4.22 2.68 27.30
C LYS A 86 -4.65 3.33 26.00
N GLY A 87 -4.28 4.60 25.77
CA GLY A 87 -4.52 5.23 24.47
C GLY A 87 -4.08 4.28 23.35
N SER A 88 -4.92 4.14 22.33
CA SER A 88 -4.58 3.34 21.14
C SER A 88 -3.22 3.81 20.62
N ALA A 89 -2.33 2.88 20.30
CA ALA A 89 -1.05 3.23 19.67
C ALA A 89 -1.23 3.69 18.21
N CYS A 90 -2.46 3.67 17.68
CA CYS A 90 -2.82 4.03 16.32
C CYS A 90 -2.09 3.24 15.22
N TYR A 91 -1.63 2.04 15.54
CA TYR A 91 -1.17 1.06 14.58
C TYR A 91 -1.53 -0.35 15.04
N SER A 92 -1.56 -1.27 14.08
CA SER A 92 -1.62 -2.70 14.30
C SER A 92 -0.56 -3.38 13.45
N GLU A 93 -0.07 -4.54 13.89
CA GLU A 93 0.80 -5.40 13.08
C GLU A 93 -0.05 -6.58 12.62
N ILE A 94 0.12 -7.04 11.37
CA ILE A 94 -0.55 -8.22 10.81
C ILE A 94 -0.46 -9.36 11.82
N SER A 95 0.76 -9.64 12.29
CA SER A 95 0.97 -10.44 13.48
C SER A 95 2.18 -9.92 14.22
N LYS A 96 2.09 -9.86 15.54
CA LYS A 96 3.15 -9.29 16.37
C LYS A 96 4.54 -9.82 16.00
N GLY A 97 5.44 -8.95 15.53
CA GLY A 97 6.82 -9.26 15.11
C GLY A 97 6.97 -9.94 13.76
N ALA A 98 5.89 -10.11 12.99
CA ALA A 98 5.92 -10.62 11.63
C ALA A 98 6.39 -9.51 10.68
N LYS A 99 7.62 -9.66 10.20
CA LYS A 99 8.30 -8.70 9.33
C LYS A 99 9.22 -9.41 8.36
N TRP A 100 9.66 -8.72 7.33
CA TRP A 100 10.76 -9.17 6.48
C TRP A 100 12.03 -9.43 7.27
N LYS A 101 12.72 -10.54 6.97
CA LYS A 101 13.99 -10.93 7.63
C LYS A 101 15.20 -10.78 6.72
N SER A 102 14.99 -10.56 5.43
CA SER A 102 16.06 -10.31 4.47
C SER A 102 16.80 -9.03 4.81
N SER A 103 18.09 -9.00 4.48
CA SER A 103 18.96 -7.83 4.65
C SER A 103 19.33 -7.17 3.33
N ILE A 104 18.76 -7.62 2.20
CA ILE A 104 19.09 -7.13 0.85
C ILE A 104 17.93 -6.42 0.15
N GLY A 105 16.80 -6.25 0.86
CA GLY A 105 15.56 -5.73 0.30
C GLY A 105 14.82 -6.76 -0.57
N GLU A 106 13.50 -6.66 -0.60
CA GLU A 106 12.63 -7.52 -1.41
C GLU A 106 12.25 -6.86 -2.73
N SER A 107 12.80 -7.33 -3.85
CA SER A 107 12.46 -6.85 -5.18
C SER A 107 11.02 -7.18 -5.57
N TYR A 108 10.46 -6.41 -6.50
CA TYR A 108 9.08 -6.55 -6.96
C TYR A 108 8.96 -6.26 -8.46
N ILE A 109 7.89 -6.77 -9.06
CA ILE A 109 7.51 -6.53 -10.45
C ILE A 109 6.16 -5.84 -10.47
N ILE A 110 6.01 -4.82 -11.31
CA ILE A 110 4.73 -4.15 -11.56
C ILE A 110 4.30 -4.31 -13.02
N ASP A 111 3.04 -4.69 -13.20
CA ASP A 111 2.33 -4.62 -14.48
C ASP A 111 1.27 -3.52 -14.40
N ASP A 112 1.61 -2.34 -14.92
CA ASP A 112 0.73 -1.17 -14.94
C ASP A 112 -0.05 -1.03 -16.25
N SER A 113 -0.04 -2.04 -17.12
CA SER A 113 -0.66 -2.01 -18.46
C SER A 113 -2.14 -1.64 -18.44
N ASN A 114 -2.84 -1.98 -17.35
CA ASN A 114 -4.28 -1.71 -17.17
C ASN A 114 -4.58 -0.55 -16.20
N SER A 115 -3.55 0.18 -15.73
CA SER A 115 -3.72 1.23 -14.73
C SER A 115 -4.49 2.45 -15.25
N GLY A 116 -4.35 2.75 -16.55
CA GLY A 116 -4.81 4.02 -17.14
C GLY A 116 -3.88 5.20 -16.81
N LEU A 117 -2.79 4.98 -16.06
CA LEU A 117 -1.76 5.97 -15.77
C LEU A 117 -0.79 6.10 -16.95
N ALA A 118 -0.05 7.21 -16.99
CA ALA A 118 1.05 7.35 -17.94
C ALA A 118 2.18 6.36 -17.58
N SER A 119 2.87 5.84 -18.61
CA SER A 119 3.97 4.88 -18.44
C SER A 119 5.00 5.35 -17.42
N GLY A 120 5.39 4.46 -16.51
CA GLY A 120 6.34 4.70 -15.44
C GLY A 120 5.79 5.44 -14.21
N VAL A 121 4.58 6.02 -14.29
CA VAL A 121 3.97 6.73 -13.13
C VAL A 121 3.63 5.77 -12.01
N ALA A 122 3.12 4.58 -12.33
CA ALA A 122 2.77 3.59 -11.32
C ALA A 122 4.01 3.08 -10.57
N LEU A 123 5.07 2.71 -11.31
CA LEU A 123 6.34 2.29 -10.70
C LEU A 123 6.93 3.39 -9.82
N ALA A 124 7.00 4.63 -10.31
CA ALA A 124 7.51 5.76 -9.54
C ALA A 124 6.67 6.06 -8.29
N GLY A 125 5.35 5.87 -8.35
CA GLY A 125 4.47 6.02 -7.19
C GLY A 125 4.70 4.95 -6.12
N ILE A 126 4.94 3.70 -6.52
CA ILE A 126 5.33 2.62 -5.59
C ILE A 126 6.71 2.91 -4.97
N GLU A 127 7.69 3.35 -5.77
CA GLU A 127 9.02 3.72 -5.27
C GLU A 127 8.95 4.89 -4.26
N SER A 128 8.14 5.91 -4.55
CA SER A 128 7.85 7.02 -3.61
C SER A 128 7.22 6.52 -2.31
N SER A 129 6.27 5.58 -2.43
CA SER A 129 5.57 4.99 -1.29
C SER A 129 6.51 4.19 -0.40
N ILE A 130 7.35 3.35 -0.99
CA ILE A 130 8.41 2.61 -0.29
C ILE A 130 9.36 3.57 0.41
N SER A 131 9.83 4.61 -0.29
CA SER A 131 10.74 5.60 0.30
C SER A 131 10.11 6.32 1.50
N SER A 132 8.80 6.58 1.47
CA SER A 132 8.09 7.22 2.59
C SER A 132 8.18 6.36 3.85
N TRP A 133 7.91 5.06 3.74
CA TRP A 133 8.04 4.12 4.85
C TRP A 133 9.48 3.93 5.32
N GLU A 134 10.41 3.67 4.41
CA GLU A 134 11.80 3.37 4.78
C GLU A 134 12.52 4.57 5.39
N SER A 135 12.15 5.80 4.99
CA SER A 135 12.74 7.02 5.56
C SER A 135 12.44 7.20 7.06
N GLU A 136 11.39 6.57 7.56
CA GLU A 136 10.97 6.63 8.96
C GLU A 136 11.54 5.48 9.81
N ILE A 137 12.22 4.50 9.20
CA ILE A 137 12.83 3.37 9.92
C ILE A 137 14.11 3.83 10.61
N THR A 138 14.08 3.92 11.94
CA THR A 138 15.20 4.43 12.76
C THR A 138 16.47 3.57 12.63
N SER A 139 16.31 2.26 12.41
CA SER A 139 17.45 1.34 12.22
C SER A 139 18.13 1.51 10.85
N GLY A 140 17.50 2.23 9.91
CA GLY A 140 17.96 2.35 8.52
C GLY A 140 17.82 1.05 7.72
N THR A 141 16.96 0.12 8.18
CA THR A 141 16.69 -1.12 7.46
C THR A 141 16.01 -0.81 6.12
N SER A 142 16.58 -1.30 5.02
CA SER A 142 15.90 -1.34 3.73
C SER A 142 15.13 -2.66 3.63
N VAL A 143 13.82 -2.54 3.60
CA VAL A 143 12.83 -3.62 3.57
C VAL A 143 12.59 -4.07 2.13
N PHE A 144 12.49 -3.13 1.20
CA PHE A 144 12.17 -3.39 -0.20
C PHE A 144 13.38 -3.16 -1.11
N GLY A 145 13.48 -3.99 -2.13
CA GLY A 145 14.52 -3.93 -3.16
C GLY A 145 14.08 -3.11 -4.37
N SER A 146 14.82 -3.22 -5.46
CA SER A 146 14.47 -2.52 -6.70
C SER A 146 13.20 -3.09 -7.34
N GLY A 147 12.35 -2.19 -7.82
CA GLY A 147 11.20 -2.51 -8.67
C GLY A 147 11.58 -2.62 -10.15
N SER A 148 10.75 -3.30 -10.93
CA SER A 148 10.84 -3.35 -12.39
C SER A 148 9.46 -3.49 -13.03
N GLU A 149 9.31 -3.00 -14.26
CA GLU A 149 8.11 -3.25 -15.06
C GLU A 149 8.18 -4.65 -15.70
N GLY A 150 7.05 -5.34 -15.74
CA GLY A 150 6.92 -6.66 -16.34
C GLY A 150 5.47 -7.02 -16.63
N ILE A 151 5.26 -8.08 -17.41
CA ILE A 151 3.91 -8.62 -17.67
C ILE A 151 3.60 -9.67 -16.62
N LEU A 152 2.46 -9.52 -15.96
CA LEU A 152 2.01 -10.39 -14.88
C LEU A 152 0.61 -10.95 -15.18
N ASP A 153 0.26 -12.07 -14.54
CA ASP A 153 -1.09 -12.64 -14.64
C ASP A 153 -1.87 -12.35 -13.35
N PRO A 154 -2.78 -11.36 -13.33
CA PRO A 154 -3.56 -11.04 -12.14
C PRO A 154 -4.45 -12.21 -11.67
N VAL A 155 -4.84 -13.12 -12.58
CA VAL A 155 -5.63 -14.31 -12.24
C VAL A 155 -4.74 -15.35 -11.55
N ALA A 156 -3.46 -15.43 -11.88
CA ALA A 156 -2.51 -16.29 -11.19
C ALA A 156 -2.29 -15.84 -9.74
N ILE A 157 -2.07 -14.54 -9.52
CA ILE A 157 -1.96 -13.93 -8.18
C ILE A 157 -3.21 -14.24 -7.35
N ALA A 158 -4.39 -13.96 -7.90
CA ALA A 158 -5.64 -14.17 -7.17
C ALA A 158 -5.95 -15.64 -6.86
N ASN A 159 -5.46 -16.57 -7.67
CA ASN A 159 -5.67 -18.01 -7.52
C ASN A 159 -4.49 -18.73 -6.85
N ALA A 160 -3.46 -18.00 -6.42
CA ALA A 160 -2.25 -18.55 -5.83
C ALA A 160 -2.61 -19.49 -4.66
N GLN A 161 -2.19 -20.74 -4.77
CA GLN A 161 -2.32 -21.72 -3.69
C GLN A 161 -1.06 -21.77 -2.80
N THR A 162 0.04 -21.21 -3.30
CA THR A 162 1.35 -21.06 -2.66
C THR A 162 1.94 -19.73 -3.13
N PRO A 163 2.90 -19.13 -2.39
CA PRO A 163 3.65 -17.99 -2.91
C PRO A 163 4.35 -18.34 -4.23
N SER A 164 4.48 -17.35 -5.11
CA SER A 164 5.12 -17.46 -6.44
C SER A 164 6.66 -17.40 -6.36
N GLY A 165 7.18 -16.87 -5.25
CA GLY A 165 8.57 -16.48 -5.04
C GLY A 165 8.91 -15.06 -5.53
N THR A 166 7.92 -14.28 -5.93
CA THR A 166 8.08 -12.91 -6.46
C THR A 166 7.01 -12.01 -5.85
N ASN A 167 7.36 -10.76 -5.54
CA ASN A 167 6.38 -9.78 -5.12
C ASN A 167 5.77 -9.08 -6.35
N GLU A 168 4.46 -9.14 -6.51
CA GLU A 168 3.79 -8.79 -7.76
C GLU A 168 2.74 -7.70 -7.59
N ILE A 169 2.76 -6.68 -8.44
CA ILE A 169 1.80 -5.57 -8.42
C ILE A 169 1.06 -5.51 -9.75
N VAL A 170 -0.27 -5.54 -9.72
CA VAL A 170 -1.09 -5.56 -10.94
C VAL A 170 -2.29 -4.62 -10.84
N PHE A 171 -2.79 -4.20 -12.00
CA PHE A 171 -4.08 -3.55 -12.14
C PHE A 171 -5.07 -4.51 -12.81
N ALA A 172 -6.14 -4.87 -12.11
CA ALA A 172 -7.14 -5.83 -12.60
C ALA A 172 -8.56 -5.51 -12.10
N PRO A 173 -9.61 -5.94 -12.82
CA PRO A 173 -10.98 -5.77 -12.34
C PRO A 173 -11.23 -6.65 -11.12
N LEU A 174 -11.74 -6.07 -10.03
CA LEU A 174 -12.26 -6.80 -8.88
C LEU A 174 -13.79 -6.79 -8.88
N SER A 175 -14.39 -7.89 -8.44
CA SER A 175 -15.85 -8.09 -8.38
C SER A 175 -16.63 -7.14 -7.45
N SER A 176 -15.93 -6.38 -6.60
CA SER A 176 -16.51 -5.38 -5.70
C SER A 176 -16.11 -3.98 -6.14
N SER A 177 -17.08 -3.15 -6.52
CA SER A 177 -16.84 -1.71 -6.75
C SER A 177 -16.53 -0.94 -5.48
N GLY A 178 -16.73 -1.54 -4.31
CA GLY A 178 -16.37 -0.94 -3.02
C GLY A 178 -14.92 -1.20 -2.61
N THR A 179 -14.20 -2.06 -3.33
CA THR A 179 -12.78 -2.36 -3.08
C THR A 179 -11.90 -1.51 -3.98
N ILE A 180 -11.00 -0.73 -3.38
CA ILE A 180 -10.02 0.10 -4.07
C ILE A 180 -8.82 -0.73 -4.48
N ALA A 181 -8.21 -1.41 -3.52
CA ALA A 181 -7.05 -2.26 -3.72
C ALA A 181 -7.04 -3.40 -2.71
N VAL A 182 -6.13 -4.34 -2.94
CA VAL A 182 -5.92 -5.53 -2.10
C VAL A 182 -4.43 -5.76 -1.96
N THR A 183 -3.96 -5.93 -0.73
CA THR A 183 -2.62 -6.47 -0.44
C THR A 183 -2.73 -7.90 0.09
N ILE A 184 -2.03 -8.82 -0.57
CA ILE A 184 -1.87 -10.21 -0.16
C ILE A 184 -0.48 -10.34 0.46
N THR A 185 -0.39 -11.02 1.60
CA THR A 185 0.90 -11.37 2.22
C THR A 185 0.94 -12.86 2.49
N TRP A 186 2.06 -13.48 2.17
CA TRP A 186 2.38 -14.83 2.61
C TRP A 186 3.42 -14.77 3.71
N GLY A 187 3.26 -15.60 4.73
CA GLY A 187 4.19 -15.60 5.84
C GLY A 187 3.89 -16.63 6.91
N TYR A 188 4.76 -16.64 7.91
CA TYR A 188 4.60 -17.42 9.12
C TYR A 188 4.16 -16.48 10.23
N PHE A 189 2.88 -16.52 10.58
CA PHE A 189 2.29 -15.53 11.50
C PHE A 189 2.02 -16.08 12.90
N SER A 190 2.31 -17.35 13.13
CA SER A 190 2.13 -18.06 14.40
C SER A 190 3.47 -18.44 15.04
N GLY A 191 3.43 -18.91 16.30
CA GLY A 191 4.64 -19.21 17.09
C GLY A 191 5.27 -17.97 17.75
N PRO A 192 6.52 -18.07 18.26
CA PRO A 192 7.22 -16.97 18.91
C PRO A 192 7.40 -15.77 17.95
N PRO A 193 7.21 -14.51 18.39
CA PRO A 193 7.33 -13.33 17.53
C PRO A 193 8.63 -13.26 16.71
N GLY A 194 9.76 -13.67 17.29
CA GLY A 194 11.05 -13.66 16.58
C GLY A 194 11.13 -14.64 15.40
N ALA A 195 10.29 -15.69 15.38
CA ALA A 195 10.22 -16.71 14.34
C ALA A 195 9.11 -16.42 13.30
N ARG A 196 8.39 -15.31 13.44
CA ARG A 196 7.40 -14.87 12.46
C ARG A 196 8.08 -14.04 11.39
N GLU A 197 7.63 -14.20 10.16
CA GLU A 197 8.21 -13.51 9.01
C GLU A 197 7.21 -13.43 7.86
N ILE A 198 7.35 -12.38 7.05
CA ILE A 198 6.72 -12.26 5.74
C ILE A 198 7.70 -12.83 4.73
N VAL A 199 7.19 -13.53 3.72
CA VAL A 199 8.00 -14.16 2.66
C VAL A 199 7.58 -13.75 1.25
N GLU A 200 6.39 -13.19 1.08
CA GLU A 200 5.89 -12.65 -0.20
C GLU A 200 4.80 -11.60 0.08
N TRP A 201 4.71 -10.60 -0.80
CA TRP A 201 3.61 -9.67 -0.86
C TRP A 201 3.17 -9.42 -2.31
N ASP A 202 1.86 -9.33 -2.54
CA ASP A 202 1.28 -8.99 -3.84
C ASP A 202 0.24 -7.89 -3.68
N GLN A 203 0.02 -7.08 -4.71
CA GLN A 203 -0.98 -6.03 -4.74
C GLN A 203 -1.84 -6.08 -6.00
N ILE A 204 -3.15 -5.90 -5.81
CA ILE A 204 -4.12 -5.77 -6.91
C ILE A 204 -4.86 -4.44 -6.75
N TYR A 205 -4.65 -3.53 -7.70
CA TYR A 205 -5.35 -2.25 -7.79
C TYR A 205 -6.56 -2.39 -8.72
N ASN A 206 -7.75 -2.06 -8.22
CA ASN A 206 -9.00 -2.31 -8.95
C ASN A 206 -9.18 -1.35 -10.15
N THR A 207 -9.33 -1.88 -11.36
CA THR A 207 -9.55 -1.10 -12.59
C THR A 207 -10.97 -0.54 -12.74
N TYR A 208 -11.84 -0.78 -11.75
CA TYR A 208 -13.08 -0.03 -11.58
C TYR A 208 -12.81 1.47 -11.36
N TRP A 209 -11.74 1.80 -10.64
CA TRP A 209 -11.40 3.18 -10.31
C TRP A 209 -10.64 3.86 -11.45
N ASN A 210 -10.88 5.16 -11.61
CA ASN A 210 -10.09 6.02 -12.47
C ASN A 210 -8.83 6.46 -11.72
N TRP A 211 -7.69 5.80 -11.95
CA TRP A 211 -6.44 6.11 -11.25
C TRP A 211 -5.83 7.40 -11.77
N GLY A 212 -5.31 8.23 -10.85
CA GLY A 212 -4.67 9.48 -11.23
C GLY A 212 -3.97 10.16 -10.06
N ASN A 213 -3.62 11.42 -10.27
CA ASN A 213 -3.11 12.31 -9.24
C ASN A 213 -4.20 13.32 -8.89
N ALA A 214 -4.72 13.27 -7.67
CA ALA A 214 -5.76 14.17 -7.20
C ALA A 214 -5.26 15.60 -6.90
N GLY A 215 -3.97 15.89 -7.07
CA GLY A 215 -3.37 17.21 -6.83
C GLY A 215 -2.38 17.21 -5.66
N PRO A 216 -2.08 18.39 -5.08
CA PRO A 216 -1.18 18.51 -3.94
C PRO A 216 -1.73 17.78 -2.70
N THR A 217 -0.82 17.24 -1.89
CA THR A 217 -1.17 16.65 -0.59
C THR A 217 -1.87 17.67 0.30
N ASN A 218 -3.04 17.31 0.82
CA ASN A 218 -3.82 18.12 1.74
C ASN A 218 -4.50 17.22 2.79
N GLU A 219 -4.30 17.56 4.05
CA GLU A 219 -4.83 16.81 5.20
C GLU A 219 -6.32 17.05 5.46
N ASN A 220 -6.86 18.18 4.98
CA ASN A 220 -8.17 18.69 5.38
C ASN A 220 -9.17 18.81 4.22
N GLU A 221 -8.70 18.69 2.97
CA GLU A 221 -9.51 18.92 1.78
C GLU A 221 -9.24 17.85 0.73
N LEU A 222 -10.28 17.49 -0.01
CA LEU A 222 -10.14 16.64 -1.19
C LEU A 222 -9.57 17.45 -2.36
N GLY A 223 -8.74 16.79 -3.16
CA GLY A 223 -8.28 17.28 -4.44
C GLY A 223 -9.30 16.99 -5.56
N ASP A 224 -8.82 16.51 -6.71
CA ASP A 224 -9.68 16.11 -7.82
C ASP A 224 -10.46 14.83 -7.48
N THR A 225 -11.75 14.99 -7.22
CA THR A 225 -12.66 13.90 -6.88
C THR A 225 -13.06 13.03 -8.09
N ASN A 226 -12.58 13.33 -9.30
CA ASN A 226 -12.80 12.48 -10.48
C ASN A 226 -11.79 11.32 -10.59
N VAL A 227 -10.76 11.32 -9.74
CA VAL A 227 -9.73 10.27 -9.72
C VAL A 227 -9.64 9.62 -8.34
N MET A 228 -9.23 8.36 -8.31
CA MET A 228 -8.68 7.72 -7.13
C MET A 228 -7.19 8.02 -7.12
N ASP A 229 -6.71 8.63 -6.04
CA ASP A 229 -5.33 9.06 -5.97
C ASP A 229 -4.38 7.87 -5.82
N PHE A 230 -3.55 7.61 -6.83
CA PHE A 230 -2.71 6.41 -6.82
C PHE A 230 -1.70 6.43 -5.68
N GLU A 231 -1.03 7.55 -5.42
CA GLU A 231 -0.02 7.64 -4.36
C GLU A 231 -0.66 7.48 -2.96
N ASN A 232 -1.80 8.11 -2.69
CA ASN A 232 -2.55 7.94 -1.43
C ASN A 232 -2.86 6.46 -1.14
N ILE A 233 -3.27 5.72 -2.16
CA ILE A 233 -3.58 4.28 -2.02
C ILE A 233 -2.29 3.45 -1.94
N ALA A 234 -1.30 3.74 -2.78
CA ALA A 234 -0.04 3.00 -2.80
C ALA A 234 0.70 3.06 -1.47
N VAL A 235 0.77 4.22 -0.80
CA VAL A 235 1.41 4.32 0.53
C VAL A 235 0.71 3.41 1.54
N HIS A 236 -0.63 3.36 1.53
CA HIS A 236 -1.38 2.45 2.41
C HIS A 236 -1.08 0.98 2.12
N GLU A 237 -1.15 0.56 0.86
CA GLU A 237 -0.92 -0.85 0.48
C GLU A 237 0.53 -1.28 0.74
N VAL A 238 1.51 -0.40 0.53
CA VAL A 238 2.91 -0.66 0.91
C VAL A 238 3.03 -0.83 2.43
N GLY A 239 2.25 -0.10 3.23
CA GLY A 239 2.20 -0.31 4.67
C GLY A 239 1.82 -1.74 5.05
N HIS A 240 0.83 -2.33 4.37
CA HIS A 240 0.52 -3.77 4.53
C HIS A 240 1.70 -4.67 4.13
N ALA A 241 2.39 -4.36 3.02
CA ALA A 241 3.56 -5.11 2.58
C ALA A 241 4.71 -5.09 3.61
N THR A 242 4.81 -4.06 4.47
CA THR A 242 5.80 -4.00 5.56
C THR A 242 5.46 -4.92 6.75
N GLY A 243 4.20 -5.32 6.89
CA GLY A 243 3.71 -6.08 8.05
C GLY A 243 2.72 -5.36 8.94
N LEU A 244 2.27 -4.15 8.56
CA LEU A 244 1.24 -3.42 9.29
C LEU A 244 -0.17 -3.87 8.90
N ASP A 245 -1.06 -3.83 9.88
CA ASP A 245 -2.51 -4.00 9.70
C ASP A 245 -3.18 -2.65 9.95
N HIS A 246 -4.48 -2.56 9.69
CA HIS A 246 -5.22 -1.31 9.83
C HIS A 246 -5.08 -0.70 11.23
N SER A 247 -5.00 0.63 11.29
CA SER A 247 -4.82 1.43 12.53
C SER A 247 -6.02 1.43 13.48
N GLY A 248 -7.11 0.74 13.12
CA GLY A 248 -8.36 0.72 13.86
C GLY A 248 -9.15 2.01 13.67
N ASP A 249 -9.44 2.71 14.78
CA ASP A 249 -10.27 3.94 14.77
C ASP A 249 -9.47 5.24 14.56
N CYS A 250 -8.15 5.16 14.35
CA CYS A 250 -7.32 6.34 14.13
C CYS A 250 -7.39 6.80 12.66
N VAL A 251 -8.40 7.63 12.37
CA VAL A 251 -8.80 8.05 11.01
C VAL A 251 -7.79 8.89 10.24
N GLU A 252 -6.80 9.45 10.94
CA GLU A 252 -5.74 10.27 10.35
C GLU A 252 -4.49 9.46 9.99
N GLU A 253 -4.44 8.18 10.33
CA GLU A 253 -3.33 7.31 9.97
C GLU A 253 -3.45 6.92 8.49
N THR A 254 -2.31 6.79 7.83
CA THR A 254 -2.22 6.18 6.50
C THR A 254 -2.85 4.80 6.51
N MET A 255 -2.56 3.98 7.54
CA MET A 255 -3.15 2.64 7.69
C MET A 255 -4.64 2.64 8.13
N TYR A 256 -5.34 3.78 8.14
CA TYR A 256 -6.79 3.75 8.34
C TYR A 256 -7.50 3.08 7.15
N ALA A 257 -8.43 2.17 7.45
CA ALA A 257 -8.99 1.20 6.52
C ALA A 257 -9.87 1.75 5.39
N TYR A 258 -10.10 3.06 5.30
CA TYR A 258 -10.99 3.64 4.31
C TYR A 258 -10.34 4.85 3.62
N ALA A 259 -10.58 4.97 2.32
CA ALA A 259 -10.23 6.12 1.51
C ALA A 259 -11.40 6.51 0.59
N GLN A 260 -11.30 7.65 -0.07
CA GLN A 260 -12.30 8.14 -1.02
C GLN A 260 -11.62 8.84 -2.20
N ASN A 261 -12.36 9.06 -3.28
CA ASN A 261 -11.85 9.84 -4.41
C ASN A 261 -11.38 11.23 -3.98
N GLY A 262 -10.29 11.69 -4.58
CA GLY A 262 -9.68 12.98 -4.26
C GLY A 262 -8.92 13.03 -2.92
N GLU A 263 -8.92 11.98 -2.10
CA GLU A 263 -8.13 11.96 -0.87
C GLU A 263 -6.63 11.90 -1.18
N THR A 264 -5.84 12.77 -0.56
CA THR A 264 -4.38 12.81 -0.72
C THR A 264 -3.61 12.75 0.61
N LYS A 265 -4.32 12.73 1.74
CA LYS A 265 -3.73 12.82 3.08
C LYS A 265 -2.90 11.60 3.48
N LYS A 266 -3.17 10.42 2.91
CA LYS A 266 -2.41 9.18 3.18
C LYS A 266 -1.11 9.08 2.41
N ARG A 267 -0.73 10.13 1.67
CA ARG A 267 0.62 10.25 1.11
C ARG A 267 1.67 10.52 2.19
N THR A 268 1.26 10.93 3.38
CA THR A 268 2.12 11.24 4.53
C THR A 268 1.86 10.27 5.67
N LEU A 269 2.93 9.84 6.35
CA LEU A 269 2.81 8.94 7.50
C LEU A 269 2.51 9.73 8.76
N ASN A 270 1.58 9.23 9.56
CA ASN A 270 1.21 9.83 10.84
C ASN A 270 1.92 9.11 12.00
N THR A 271 1.66 9.54 13.22
CA THR A 271 2.44 9.12 14.41
C THR A 271 2.27 7.63 14.69
N GLY A 272 1.08 7.06 14.47
CA GLY A 272 0.83 5.64 14.61
C GLY A 272 1.55 4.84 13.54
N ASP A 273 1.46 5.25 12.28
CA ASP A 273 2.16 4.64 11.14
C ASP A 273 3.68 4.54 11.41
N ILE A 274 4.30 5.67 11.81
CA ILE A 274 5.73 5.74 12.14
C ILE A 274 6.07 4.83 13.33
N ALA A 275 5.24 4.82 14.37
CA ALA A 275 5.44 3.95 15.53
C ALA A 275 5.33 2.46 15.17
N GLY A 276 4.43 2.10 14.25
CA GLY A 276 4.24 0.75 13.77
C GLY A 276 5.40 0.26 12.93
N ILE A 277 5.89 1.04 11.97
CA ILE A 277 7.03 0.60 11.16
C ILE A 277 8.29 0.41 12.02
N ASN A 278 8.51 1.27 13.02
CA ASN A 278 9.61 1.15 13.98
C ASN A 278 9.39 0.06 15.05
N SER A 279 8.15 -0.42 15.27
CA SER A 279 7.94 -1.58 16.14
C SER A 279 8.36 -2.88 15.46
N LEU A 280 8.28 -2.91 14.12
CA LEU A 280 8.77 -4.00 13.31
C LEU A 280 10.29 -3.89 13.07
N TYR A 281 10.81 -2.79 12.55
CA TYR A 281 12.19 -2.66 12.01
C TYR A 281 13.15 -1.82 12.84
#